data_AF-A0A1H8LBC1-F1
#
_entry.id   AF-A0A1H8LBC1-F1
#
_cell.length_a   1.000
_cell.length_b   1.000
_cell.length_c   1.000
_cell.angle_alpha   90.00
_cell.angle_beta   90.00
_cell.angle_gamma   90.00
#
_symmetry.space_group_name_H-M   'P 1'
#
loop_
_entity.id
_entity.type
_entity.pdbx_description
1 polymer ?
#
loop_
_entity_poly.entity_id
_entity_poly.type
_entity_poly.pdbx_seq_one_letter_code
_entity_poly.pdbx_strand_id
1 'polypeptide(L)'
;MNPRHRAYQLLYQATHALRQHSQHVTLTPKTPSCACCERRWAEVEAPFQAAEYRYGKSGETEYLCLTCYTPRISSEVMLGIERMNITGNTSTEIYGKLGMLVGSGGVVTPQAELYLTLPPKLHEKYQHGEWGQQGRLSTEKPLARLIQLLVQGALAPLEDGFVYIENWGRKADGLMRQLMPTNSLHEVWCNSENGVSVLDLHAIICTANVVSEQGIESQAGRLAFWSPILDAAKSRRDEEAFAKWLTKVPDPAALLQALPADPYSRLRLPAVLGILMPYRQQLLPYCETAFPAAAAPNLAKAASHQPEQGTLF
;
A
#
# COMPACT_ATOMS: atom_id res chain seq x y z
N MET A 1 -15.49 10.89 7.30
CA MET A 1 -14.55 10.10 8.12
C MET A 1 -13.14 10.60 7.85
N ASN A 2 -12.27 10.75 8.85
CA ASN A 2 -10.90 11.21 8.60
C ASN A 2 -10.16 10.14 7.76
N PRO A 3 -9.59 10.45 6.57
CA PRO A 3 -8.94 9.46 5.71
C PRO A 3 -7.88 8.65 6.45
N ARG A 4 -7.14 9.28 7.37
CA ARG A 4 -6.16 8.63 8.24
C ARG A 4 -6.73 7.53 9.14
N HIS A 5 -8.02 7.56 9.44
CA HIS A 5 -8.69 6.50 10.20
C HIS A 5 -8.94 5.27 9.33
N ARG A 6 -9.27 5.45 8.04
CA ARG A 6 -9.53 4.32 7.13
C ARG A 6 -8.29 3.44 6.94
N ALA A 7 -7.12 4.04 6.71
CA ALA A 7 -5.87 3.27 6.61
C ALA A 7 -5.57 2.46 7.88
N TYR A 8 -5.85 3.04 9.04
CA TYR A 8 -5.68 2.37 10.33
C TYR A 8 -6.65 1.22 10.50
N GLN A 9 -7.92 1.41 10.14
CA GLN A 9 -8.93 0.37 10.20
C GLN A 9 -8.61 -0.80 9.27
N LEU A 10 -8.20 -0.51 8.03
CA LEU A 10 -7.77 -1.52 7.08
C LEU A 10 -6.57 -2.32 7.62
N LEU A 11 -5.53 -1.62 8.10
CA LEU A 11 -4.36 -2.28 8.65
C LEU A 11 -4.71 -3.08 9.92
N TYR A 12 -5.56 -2.54 10.79
CA TYR A 12 -6.07 -3.24 11.96
C TYR A 12 -6.74 -4.54 11.52
N GLN A 13 -7.76 -4.48 10.68
CA GLN A 13 -8.49 -5.66 10.21
C GLN A 13 -7.55 -6.69 9.55
N ALA A 14 -6.65 -6.24 8.68
CA ALA A 14 -5.73 -7.11 7.95
C ALA A 14 -4.71 -7.85 8.82
N THR A 15 -4.47 -7.35 10.03
CA THR A 15 -3.49 -7.89 10.98
C THR A 15 -4.14 -8.47 12.23
N HIS A 16 -5.46 -8.68 12.20
CA HIS A 16 -6.23 -9.15 13.35
C HIS A 16 -5.68 -10.44 13.97
N ALA A 17 -5.28 -11.41 13.14
CA ALA A 17 -4.73 -12.68 13.63
C ALA A 17 -3.49 -12.50 14.53
N LEU A 18 -2.62 -11.50 14.28
CA LEU A 18 -1.45 -11.23 15.12
C LEU A 18 -1.85 -10.86 16.55
N ARG A 19 -2.94 -10.11 16.69
CA ARG A 19 -3.40 -9.61 17.99
C ARG A 19 -4.09 -10.68 18.80
N GLN A 20 -4.89 -11.54 18.17
CA GLN A 20 -5.56 -12.65 18.87
C GLN A 20 -4.59 -13.59 19.58
N HIS A 21 -3.42 -13.83 18.98
CA HIS A 21 -2.47 -14.84 19.48
C HIS A 21 -1.41 -14.29 20.42
N SER A 22 -1.23 -12.98 20.49
CA SER A 22 -0.12 -12.37 21.24
C SER A 22 -0.37 -12.19 22.74
N GLN A 23 -1.52 -12.62 23.25
CA GLN A 23 -1.89 -12.57 24.69
C GLN A 23 -1.56 -11.24 25.39
N HIS A 24 -1.54 -10.12 24.68
CA HIS A 24 -1.14 -8.85 25.26
C HIS A 24 -2.29 -8.25 26.06
N VAL A 25 -1.99 -7.81 27.29
CA VAL A 25 -2.97 -7.19 28.17
C VAL A 25 -3.28 -5.77 27.66
N THR A 26 -4.54 -5.53 27.32
CA THR A 26 -5.03 -4.18 27.01
C THR A 26 -5.51 -3.49 28.27
N LEU A 27 -5.27 -2.18 28.36
CA LEU A 27 -5.65 -1.36 29.51
C LEU A 27 -6.29 -0.05 29.06
N THR A 28 -6.95 0.65 30.01
CA THR A 28 -7.45 2.00 29.79
C THR A 28 -6.30 3.01 29.88
N PRO A 29 -5.99 3.76 28.80
CA PRO A 29 -4.86 4.68 28.78
C PRO A 29 -5.08 5.87 29.71
N LYS A 30 -3.98 6.36 30.30
CA LYS A 30 -3.97 7.58 31.14
C LYS A 30 -3.59 8.85 30.38
N THR A 31 -3.23 8.73 29.10
CA THR A 31 -2.85 9.83 28.22
C THR A 31 -4.04 10.26 27.34
N PRO A 32 -4.03 11.47 26.77
CA PRO A 32 -5.10 11.92 25.87
C PRO A 32 -5.10 11.23 24.49
N SER A 33 -3.94 10.70 24.07
CA SER A 33 -3.73 10.12 22.74
C SER A 33 -2.71 8.98 22.76
N CYS A 34 -2.67 8.22 21.64
CA CYS A 34 -1.65 7.22 21.36
C CYS A 34 -0.27 7.87 21.22
N ALA A 35 0.74 7.38 21.93
CA ALA A 35 2.10 7.94 21.91
C ALA A 35 2.83 7.74 20.56
N CYS A 36 2.42 6.74 19.77
CA CYS A 36 3.02 6.50 18.45
C CYS A 36 2.42 7.41 17.39
N CYS A 37 1.09 7.43 17.25
CA CYS A 37 0.42 8.10 16.13
C CYS A 37 -0.34 9.37 16.46
N GLU A 38 -0.32 9.77 17.73
CA GLU A 38 -0.87 11.02 18.27
C GLU A 38 -2.39 11.18 18.11
N ARG A 39 -3.10 10.18 17.58
CA ARG A 39 -4.56 10.15 17.51
C ARG A 39 -5.17 10.08 18.91
N ARG A 40 -6.26 10.82 19.12
CA ARG A 40 -7.07 10.75 20.34
C ARG A 40 -7.64 9.34 20.50
N TRP A 41 -7.78 8.88 21.74
CA TRP A 41 -8.30 7.54 22.00
C TRP A 41 -9.73 7.31 21.51
N ALA A 42 -10.54 8.36 21.37
CA ALA A 42 -11.88 8.26 20.80
C ALA A 42 -11.89 8.01 19.28
N GLU A 43 -10.73 8.17 18.63
CA GLU A 43 -10.58 8.16 17.17
C GLU A 43 -9.81 6.94 16.64
N VAL A 44 -9.33 6.08 17.53
CA VAL A 44 -8.64 4.84 17.15
C VAL A 44 -9.63 3.70 16.99
N GLU A 45 -9.20 2.63 16.34
CA GLU A 45 -10.02 1.46 16.02
C GLU A 45 -10.64 0.74 17.23
N ALA A 46 -9.98 0.80 18.38
CA ALA A 46 -10.46 0.25 19.65
C ALA A 46 -10.42 1.37 20.71
N PRO A 47 -11.49 2.18 20.82
CA PRO A 47 -11.47 3.35 21.69
C PRO A 47 -11.15 3.01 23.15
N PHE A 48 -10.25 3.80 23.74
CA PHE A 48 -9.83 3.66 25.14
C PHE A 48 -9.20 2.30 25.50
N GLN A 49 -8.75 1.53 24.51
CA GLN A 49 -7.92 0.35 24.71
C GLN A 49 -6.50 0.62 24.20
N ALA A 50 -5.53 0.47 25.10
CA ALA A 50 -4.13 0.66 24.80
C ALA A 50 -3.30 -0.58 25.16
N ALA A 51 -2.22 -0.78 24.42
CA ALA A 51 -1.14 -1.68 24.81
C ALA A 51 -0.05 -0.85 25.51
N GLU A 52 0.48 -1.39 26.61
CA GLU A 52 1.68 -0.84 27.24
C GLU A 52 2.91 -1.22 26.42
N TYR A 53 3.73 -0.24 26.06
CA TYR A 53 4.98 -0.48 25.35
C TYR A 53 6.11 0.28 26.02
N ARG A 54 7.21 -0.40 26.28
CA ARG A 54 8.44 0.20 26.83
C ARG A 54 9.54 0.08 25.79
N TYR A 55 9.94 1.21 25.22
CA TYR A 55 10.97 1.25 24.20
C TYR A 55 11.76 2.55 24.23
N GLY A 56 13.05 2.45 23.89
CA GLY A 56 13.98 3.57 23.97
C GLY A 56 14.89 3.52 25.19
N LYS A 57 15.90 4.41 25.22
CA LYS A 57 16.94 4.44 26.26
C LYS A 57 16.42 4.85 27.64
N SER A 58 15.27 5.54 27.71
CA SER A 58 14.66 5.99 28.96
C SER A 58 13.84 4.89 29.66
N GLY A 59 13.41 3.85 28.92
CA GLY A 59 12.58 2.77 29.47
C GLY A 59 11.18 3.20 29.95
N GLU A 60 10.77 4.42 29.60
CA GLU A 60 9.47 4.96 29.98
C GLU A 60 8.33 4.18 29.32
N THR A 61 7.21 4.17 30.03
CA THR A 61 6.01 3.48 29.59
C THR A 61 5.21 4.35 28.65
N GLU A 62 5.03 3.89 27.42
CA GLU A 62 4.20 4.52 26.39
C GLU A 62 2.90 3.73 26.19
N TYR A 63 1.80 4.44 25.97
CA TYR A 63 0.50 3.83 25.63
C TYR A 63 0.27 3.93 24.13
N LEU A 64 0.13 2.77 23.49
CA LEU A 64 -0.08 2.67 22.04
C LEU A 64 -1.46 2.12 21.72
N CYS A 65 -2.11 2.63 20.66
CA CYS A 65 -3.30 1.96 20.12
C CYS A 65 -2.93 0.60 19.52
N LEU A 66 -3.91 -0.28 19.38
CA LEU A 66 -3.68 -1.66 18.98
C LEU A 66 -3.10 -1.75 17.57
N THR A 67 -3.53 -0.89 16.64
CA THR A 67 -2.93 -0.79 15.30
C THR A 67 -1.46 -0.38 15.38
N CYS A 68 -1.12 0.64 16.18
CA CYS A 68 0.28 1.06 16.36
C CYS A 68 1.12 -0.01 17.06
N TYR A 69 0.52 -0.79 17.96
CA TYR A 69 1.22 -1.86 18.65
C TYR A 69 1.49 -3.06 17.72
N THR A 70 0.60 -3.33 16.76
CA THR A 70 0.64 -4.51 15.88
C THR A 70 1.99 -4.76 15.21
N PRO A 71 2.68 -3.77 14.60
CA PRO A 71 3.98 -4.02 13.99
C PRO A 71 5.08 -4.52 14.95
N ARG A 72 4.86 -4.41 16.26
CA ARG A 72 5.79 -4.80 17.32
C ARG A 72 5.54 -6.21 17.86
N ILE A 73 4.39 -6.79 17.50
CA ILE A 73 3.96 -8.13 17.89
C ILE A 73 4.74 -9.17 17.06
N SER A 74 4.99 -10.34 17.67
CA SER A 74 5.53 -11.51 16.95
C SER A 74 4.61 -11.85 15.78
N SER A 75 5.20 -12.03 14.59
CA SER A 75 4.46 -12.42 13.39
C SER A 75 4.39 -13.94 13.17
N GLU A 76 4.73 -14.73 14.18
CA GLU A 76 4.79 -16.21 14.15
C GLU A 76 3.58 -16.84 13.44
N VAL A 77 2.37 -16.44 13.80
CA VAL A 77 1.15 -17.06 13.24
C VAL A 77 1.04 -16.86 11.74
N MET A 78 1.47 -15.69 11.24
CA MET A 78 1.32 -15.32 9.84
C MET A 78 2.54 -15.68 8.99
N LEU A 79 3.74 -15.41 9.52
CA LEU A 79 5.01 -15.59 8.81
C LEU A 79 5.76 -16.87 9.22
N GLY A 80 5.41 -17.50 10.33
CA GLY A 80 6.14 -18.63 10.89
C GLY A 80 7.39 -18.23 11.68
N ILE A 81 8.20 -19.22 12.00
CA ILE A 81 9.47 -19.06 12.70
C ILE A 81 10.52 -18.51 11.72
N GLU A 82 11.22 -17.44 12.09
CA GLU A 82 12.30 -16.89 11.27
C GLU A 82 13.53 -17.81 11.30
N ARG A 83 13.91 -18.25 12.50
CA ARG A 83 15.04 -19.14 12.75
C ARG A 83 15.00 -19.72 14.16
N MET A 84 15.71 -20.81 14.36
CA MET A 84 16.06 -21.32 15.69
C MET A 84 17.36 -20.66 16.17
N ASN A 85 17.38 -20.15 17.39
CA ASN A 85 18.59 -19.78 18.09
C ASN A 85 19.01 -20.92 19.02
N ILE A 86 20.14 -21.56 18.73
CA ILE A 86 20.68 -22.66 19.52
C ILE A 86 21.86 -22.13 20.34
N THR A 87 21.70 -22.07 21.66
CA THR A 87 22.76 -21.65 22.59
C THR A 87 22.96 -22.76 23.63
N GLY A 88 24.07 -23.50 23.49
CA GLY A 88 24.31 -24.72 24.28
C GLY A 88 23.21 -25.76 24.01
N ASN A 89 22.55 -26.23 25.07
CA ASN A 89 21.43 -27.18 24.97
C ASN A 89 20.05 -26.50 24.87
N THR A 90 20.00 -25.17 24.74
CA THR A 90 18.74 -24.43 24.65
C THR A 90 18.45 -24.08 23.20
N SER A 91 17.23 -24.38 22.75
CA SER A 91 16.71 -23.97 21.45
C SER A 91 15.58 -22.96 21.67
N THR A 92 15.73 -21.75 21.14
CA THR A 92 14.72 -20.68 21.24
C THR A 92 14.29 -20.26 19.84
N GLU A 93 12.98 -20.26 19.61
CA GLU A 93 12.40 -19.76 18.36
C GLU A 93 12.52 -18.24 18.29
N ILE A 94 13.00 -17.76 17.15
CA ILE A 94 13.06 -16.33 16.84
C ILE A 94 12.03 -16.06 15.76
N TYR A 95 11.18 -15.08 16.01
CA TYR A 95 10.12 -14.67 15.10
C TYR A 95 10.39 -13.30 14.49
N GLY A 96 9.94 -13.12 13.25
CA GLY A 96 9.90 -11.80 12.64
C GLY A 96 8.88 -10.88 13.31
N LYS A 97 9.02 -9.58 13.05
CA LYS A 97 8.02 -8.55 13.39
C LYS A 97 7.79 -7.69 12.16
N LEU A 98 6.52 -7.38 11.84
CA LEU A 98 6.19 -6.58 10.65
C LEU A 98 6.97 -5.25 10.62
N GLY A 99 7.06 -4.57 11.76
CA GLY A 99 7.76 -3.29 11.88
C GLY A 99 9.29 -3.36 11.83
N MET A 100 9.86 -4.54 11.59
CA MET A 100 11.30 -4.79 11.43
C MET A 100 11.63 -5.47 10.09
N LEU A 101 10.67 -5.58 9.17
CA LEU A 101 10.87 -6.17 7.84
C LEU A 101 11.55 -5.17 6.90
N VAL A 102 12.85 -4.96 7.10
CA VAL A 102 13.65 -4.03 6.30
C VAL A 102 13.65 -4.42 4.82
N GLY A 103 13.41 -3.44 3.95
CA GLY A 103 13.36 -3.66 2.50
C GLY A 103 12.12 -4.42 2.03
N SER A 104 11.12 -4.53 2.91
CA SER A 104 9.83 -5.16 2.60
C SER A 104 8.76 -4.10 2.44
N GLY A 105 7.81 -4.36 1.55
CA GLY A 105 6.64 -3.52 1.30
C GLY A 105 5.35 -4.27 1.60
N GLY A 106 4.22 -3.60 1.45
CA GLY A 106 2.92 -4.22 1.63
C GLY A 106 1.81 -3.49 0.89
N VAL A 107 0.75 -4.23 0.57
CA VAL A 107 -0.51 -3.68 0.07
C VAL A 107 -1.62 -4.26 0.92
N VAL A 108 -2.37 -3.39 1.60
CA VAL A 108 -3.62 -3.77 2.27
C VAL A 108 -4.78 -3.44 1.32
N THR A 109 -5.54 -4.45 0.91
CA THR A 109 -6.68 -4.28 -0.01
C THR A 109 -7.87 -3.60 0.68
N PRO A 110 -8.89 -3.15 -0.07
CA PRO A 110 -10.12 -2.63 0.51
C PRO A 110 -10.89 -3.63 1.40
N GLN A 111 -10.69 -4.93 1.15
CA GLN A 111 -11.23 -6.05 1.92
C GLN A 111 -10.34 -6.41 3.13
N ALA A 112 -9.34 -5.59 3.43
CA ALA A 112 -8.38 -5.77 4.51
C ALA A 112 -7.56 -7.07 4.38
N GLU A 113 -7.13 -7.42 3.18
CA GLU A 113 -6.12 -8.47 2.98
C GLU A 113 -4.75 -7.84 2.84
N LEU A 114 -3.74 -8.36 3.56
CA LEU A 114 -2.38 -7.85 3.50
C LEU A 114 -1.50 -8.76 2.63
N TYR A 115 -1.03 -8.20 1.52
CA TYR A 115 0.00 -8.78 0.66
C TYR A 115 1.35 -8.15 1.00
N LEU A 116 2.38 -8.97 1.21
CA LEU A 116 3.73 -8.51 1.50
C LEU A 116 4.69 -8.82 0.36
N THR A 117 5.58 -7.87 0.10
CA THR A 117 6.77 -8.10 -0.70
C THR A 117 7.99 -8.17 0.19
N LEU A 118 8.76 -9.24 0.08
CA LEU A 118 9.90 -9.54 0.94
C LEU A 118 11.18 -9.69 0.10
N PRO A 119 12.35 -9.27 0.61
CA PRO A 119 13.63 -9.68 0.05
C PRO A 119 13.73 -11.22 -0.07
N PRO A 120 14.40 -11.79 -1.09
CA PRO A 120 14.41 -13.24 -1.34
C PRO A 120 14.76 -14.10 -0.11
N LYS A 121 15.74 -13.67 0.68
CA LYS A 121 16.16 -14.37 1.90
C LYS A 121 15.09 -14.37 3.00
N LEU A 122 14.26 -13.33 3.10
CA LEU A 122 13.15 -13.30 4.05
C LEU A 122 11.95 -14.08 3.51
N HIS A 123 11.71 -14.02 2.20
CA HIS A 123 10.67 -14.83 1.56
C HIS A 123 10.91 -16.33 1.79
N GLU A 124 12.13 -16.82 1.55
CA GLU A 124 12.49 -18.23 1.76
C GLU A 124 12.22 -18.72 3.19
N LYS A 125 12.46 -17.86 4.19
CA LYS A 125 12.18 -18.17 5.60
C LYS A 125 10.68 -18.27 5.89
N TYR A 126 9.89 -17.36 5.32
CA TYR A 126 8.49 -17.18 5.69
C TYR A 126 7.48 -17.85 4.74
N GLN A 127 7.92 -18.40 3.61
CA GLN A 127 7.04 -19.02 2.60
C GLN A 127 6.22 -20.20 3.13
N HIS A 128 6.66 -20.83 4.22
CA HIS A 128 5.96 -21.94 4.85
C HIS A 128 4.97 -21.50 5.94
N GLY A 129 5.01 -20.22 6.35
CA GLY A 129 4.00 -19.63 7.22
C GLY A 129 2.64 -19.49 6.52
N GLU A 130 1.60 -19.19 7.28
CA GLU A 130 0.22 -19.10 6.80
C GLU A 130 0.09 -18.19 5.56
N TRP A 131 0.71 -17.00 5.60
CA TRP A 131 0.66 -16.06 4.48
C TRP A 131 1.45 -16.52 3.26
N GLY A 132 2.54 -17.26 3.47
CA GLY A 132 3.28 -17.88 2.37
C GLY A 132 2.41 -18.91 1.65
N GLN A 133 1.73 -19.76 2.41
CA GLN A 133 0.82 -20.77 1.88
C GLN A 133 -0.42 -20.17 1.20
N GLN A 134 -0.91 -19.02 1.67
CA GLN A 134 -2.01 -18.26 1.06
C GLN A 134 -1.60 -17.47 -0.20
N GLY A 135 -0.33 -17.52 -0.62
CA GLY A 135 0.16 -16.75 -1.77
C GLY A 135 0.18 -15.23 -1.52
N ARG A 136 0.22 -14.81 -0.25
CA ARG A 136 0.25 -13.39 0.16
C ARG A 136 1.68 -12.83 0.25
N LEU A 137 2.70 -13.68 0.13
CA LEU A 137 4.10 -13.28 0.08
C LEU A 137 4.61 -13.29 -1.36
N SER A 138 5.43 -12.30 -1.71
CA SER A 138 6.09 -12.19 -3.02
C SER A 138 7.53 -11.69 -2.87
N THR A 139 8.40 -12.04 -3.81
CA THR A 139 9.77 -11.49 -3.92
C THR A 139 9.86 -10.27 -4.83
N GLU A 140 8.74 -9.88 -5.45
CA GLU A 140 8.67 -8.73 -6.33
C GLU A 140 8.95 -7.43 -5.59
N LYS A 141 9.35 -6.40 -6.33
CA LYS A 141 9.45 -5.06 -5.74
C LYS A 141 8.05 -4.54 -5.37
N PRO A 142 7.91 -3.75 -4.28
CA PRO A 142 6.62 -3.26 -3.79
C PRO A 142 5.72 -2.63 -4.87
N LEU A 143 6.29 -1.78 -5.72
CA LEU A 143 5.55 -1.13 -6.81
C LEU A 143 5.08 -2.13 -7.87
N ALA A 144 5.90 -3.13 -8.22
CA ALA A 144 5.47 -4.16 -9.17
C ALA A 144 4.30 -4.97 -8.62
N ARG A 145 4.33 -5.29 -7.33
CA ARG A 145 3.23 -5.98 -6.66
C ARG A 145 1.95 -5.13 -6.63
N LEU A 146 2.05 -3.83 -6.38
CA LEU A 146 0.92 -2.90 -6.49
C LEU A 146 0.27 -2.97 -7.88
N ILE A 147 1.08 -2.90 -8.95
CA ILE A 147 0.59 -2.98 -10.33
C ILE A 147 -0.09 -4.33 -10.60
N GLN A 148 0.47 -5.44 -10.13
CA GLN A 148 -0.17 -6.75 -10.31
C GLN A 148 -1.53 -6.83 -9.62
N LEU A 149 -1.65 -6.32 -8.39
CA LEU A 149 -2.93 -6.34 -7.67
C LEU A 149 -3.98 -5.46 -8.34
N LEU A 150 -3.57 -4.34 -8.97
CA LEU A 150 -4.45 -3.52 -9.81
C LEU A 150 -4.95 -4.29 -11.04
N VAL A 151 -4.04 -4.97 -11.74
CA VAL A 151 -4.36 -5.79 -12.93
C VAL A 151 -5.28 -6.95 -12.58
N GLN A 152 -5.10 -7.55 -11.41
CA GLN A 152 -5.93 -8.64 -10.89
C GLN A 152 -7.31 -8.15 -10.39
N GLY A 153 -7.53 -6.83 -10.31
CA GLY A 153 -8.77 -6.26 -9.77
C GLY A 153 -8.88 -6.37 -8.24
N ALA A 154 -7.83 -6.80 -7.54
CA ALA A 154 -7.84 -7.01 -6.09
C ALA A 154 -7.96 -5.72 -5.27
N LEU A 155 -7.74 -4.56 -5.91
CA LEU A 155 -7.86 -3.24 -5.27
C LEU A 155 -9.18 -2.54 -5.61
N ALA A 156 -10.05 -3.16 -6.40
CA ALA A 156 -11.36 -2.61 -6.70
C ALA A 156 -12.39 -2.94 -5.58
N PRO A 157 -13.36 -2.05 -5.33
CA PRO A 157 -13.44 -0.68 -5.83
C PRO A 157 -12.42 0.25 -5.13
N LEU A 158 -11.81 1.19 -5.87
CA LEU A 158 -10.73 2.04 -5.33
C LEU A 158 -11.25 2.99 -4.25
N GLU A 159 -12.51 3.43 -4.36
CA GLU A 159 -13.18 4.33 -3.43
C GLU A 159 -13.24 3.78 -2.00
N ASP A 160 -13.29 2.46 -1.83
CA ASP A 160 -13.27 1.80 -0.51
C ASP A 160 -11.89 1.91 0.18
N GLY A 161 -10.87 2.28 -0.58
CA GLY A 161 -9.53 2.61 -0.14
C GLY A 161 -8.63 1.39 0.05
N PHE A 162 -7.37 1.51 -0.36
CA PHE A 162 -6.31 0.53 -0.07
C PHE A 162 -5.11 1.23 0.59
N VAL A 163 -4.19 0.49 1.19
CA VAL A 163 -2.97 1.05 1.78
C VAL A 163 -1.76 0.48 1.07
N TYR A 164 -0.99 1.32 0.39
CA TYR A 164 0.29 0.94 -0.21
C TYR A 164 1.45 1.38 0.69
N ILE A 165 2.24 0.41 1.14
CA ILE A 165 3.43 0.58 1.96
C ILE A 165 4.62 0.22 1.10
N GLU A 166 5.39 1.24 0.70
CA GLU A 166 6.60 1.05 -0.09
C GLU A 166 7.72 0.42 0.74
N ASN A 167 7.82 0.79 2.02
CA ASN A 167 8.80 0.23 2.93
C ASN A 167 8.30 0.26 4.38
N TRP A 168 8.21 -0.91 5.01
CA TRP A 168 7.88 -1.06 6.43
C TRP A 168 8.95 -0.48 7.36
N GLY A 169 10.23 -0.63 6.99
CA GLY A 169 11.36 -0.08 7.72
C GLY A 169 11.86 -0.89 8.92
N ARG A 170 12.64 -0.22 9.79
CA ARG A 170 13.20 -0.77 11.04
C ARG A 170 12.38 -0.44 12.29
N LYS A 171 11.69 0.70 12.25
CA LYS A 171 10.84 1.21 13.32
C LYS A 171 9.59 1.78 12.67
N ALA A 172 8.49 1.04 12.74
CA ALA A 172 7.24 1.41 12.09
C ALA A 172 6.64 2.74 12.60
N ASP A 173 7.22 3.40 13.61
CA ASP A 173 6.73 4.67 14.18
C ASP A 173 6.50 5.76 13.13
N GLY A 174 7.49 6.03 12.26
CA GLY A 174 7.36 7.03 11.20
C GLY A 174 6.24 6.69 10.23
N LEU A 175 6.17 5.42 9.83
CA LEU A 175 5.11 4.88 8.98
C LEU A 175 3.72 5.06 9.63
N MET A 176 3.58 4.65 10.88
CA MET A 176 2.30 4.68 11.59
C MET A 176 1.81 6.11 11.78
N ARG A 177 2.68 7.07 12.11
CA ARG A 177 2.29 8.48 12.28
C ARG A 177 1.60 9.07 11.06
N GLN A 178 2.04 8.69 9.87
CA GLN A 178 1.62 9.32 8.62
C GLN A 178 0.83 8.39 7.70
N LEU A 179 0.42 7.20 8.15
CA LEU A 179 -0.27 6.23 7.29
C LEU A 179 -1.54 6.82 6.64
N MET A 180 -1.57 6.83 5.31
CA MET A 180 -2.66 7.36 4.48
C MET A 180 -3.23 6.25 3.59
N PRO A 181 -4.56 6.21 3.39
CA PRO A 181 -5.17 5.33 2.40
C PRO A 181 -5.10 5.97 1.02
N THR A 182 -5.07 5.15 -0.01
CA THR A 182 -5.26 5.55 -1.40
C THR A 182 -6.69 5.23 -1.81
N ASN A 183 -7.43 6.24 -2.27
CA ASN A 183 -8.81 6.09 -2.77
C ASN A 183 -8.94 6.34 -4.29
N SER A 184 -7.84 6.71 -4.95
CA SER A 184 -7.80 7.03 -6.38
C SER A 184 -6.39 6.85 -6.93
N LEU A 185 -6.26 6.51 -8.22
CA LEU A 185 -4.95 6.42 -8.88
C LEU A 185 -4.35 7.78 -9.22
N HIS A 186 -5.13 8.87 -9.14
CA HIS A 186 -4.59 10.24 -9.24
C HIS A 186 -3.70 10.60 -8.03
N GLU A 187 -3.90 9.93 -6.89
CA GLU A 187 -3.20 10.22 -5.65
C GLU A 187 -2.89 8.92 -4.90
N VAL A 188 -1.91 8.17 -5.40
CA VAL A 188 -1.42 6.98 -4.70
C VAL A 188 -0.48 7.39 -3.57
N TRP A 189 -0.93 7.20 -2.33
CA TRP A 189 -0.12 7.44 -1.15
C TRP A 189 0.92 6.32 -0.97
N CYS A 190 2.18 6.66 -1.18
CA CYS A 190 3.33 5.80 -1.01
C CYS A 190 3.84 5.92 0.43
N ASN A 191 3.36 5.04 1.30
CA ASN A 191 3.66 5.08 2.73
C ASN A 191 5.02 4.44 3.02
N SER A 192 5.84 5.06 3.87
CA SER A 192 7.14 4.48 4.28
C SER A 192 7.56 4.92 5.70
N GLU A 193 8.57 4.26 6.26
CA GLU A 193 9.19 4.70 7.54
C GLU A 193 9.74 6.13 7.51
N ASN A 194 10.12 6.62 6.32
CA ASN A 194 10.69 7.97 6.13
C ASN A 194 9.61 9.03 5.86
N GLY A 195 8.33 8.65 5.90
CA GLY A 195 7.19 9.51 5.62
C GLY A 195 6.42 9.10 4.38
N VAL A 196 5.43 9.92 4.03
CA VAL A 196 4.56 9.70 2.87
C VAL A 196 5.00 10.52 1.67
N SER A 197 4.85 9.93 0.49
CA SER A 197 4.91 10.64 -0.80
C SER A 197 3.70 10.31 -1.64
N VAL A 198 3.41 11.13 -2.64
CA VAL A 198 2.30 10.93 -3.57
C VAL A 198 2.84 10.51 -4.92
N LEU A 199 2.11 9.61 -5.60
CA LEU A 199 2.35 9.21 -6.97
C LEU A 199 1.05 9.34 -7.77
N ASP A 200 1.08 10.16 -8.82
CA ASP A 200 -0.01 10.21 -9.81
C ASP A 200 0.13 9.02 -10.78
N LEU A 201 -0.34 7.86 -10.35
CA LEU A 201 -0.25 6.63 -11.14
C LEU A 201 -1.17 6.70 -12.36
N HIS A 202 -2.31 7.39 -12.25
CA HIS A 202 -3.22 7.63 -13.37
C HIS A 202 -2.50 8.31 -14.54
N ALA A 203 -1.84 9.46 -14.31
CA ALA A 203 -1.12 10.17 -15.37
C ALA A 203 0.03 9.32 -15.95
N ILE A 204 0.67 8.47 -15.15
CA ILE A 204 1.71 7.56 -15.64
C ILE A 204 1.12 6.45 -16.53
N ILE A 205 -0.08 5.94 -16.23
CA ILE A 205 -0.79 5.00 -17.11
C ILE A 205 -1.18 5.71 -18.42
N CYS A 206 -1.70 6.94 -18.37
CA CYS A 206 -1.97 7.74 -19.57
C CYS A 206 -0.70 7.96 -20.42
N THR A 207 0.41 8.32 -19.77
CA THR A 207 1.71 8.48 -20.43
C THR A 207 2.13 7.19 -21.12
N ALA A 208 1.94 6.03 -20.48
CA ALA A 208 2.25 4.74 -21.08
C ALA A 208 1.43 4.46 -22.34
N ASN A 209 0.17 4.90 -22.37
CA ASN A 209 -0.67 4.82 -23.56
C ASN A 209 -0.12 5.66 -24.71
N VAL A 210 0.17 6.95 -24.45
CA VAL A 210 0.72 7.85 -25.46
C VAL A 210 2.08 7.38 -25.98
N VAL A 211 2.95 6.88 -25.09
CA VAL A 211 4.24 6.27 -25.47
C VAL A 211 4.05 5.10 -26.44
N SER A 212 3.01 4.29 -26.25
CA SER A 212 2.70 3.17 -27.15
C SER A 212 2.06 3.62 -28.46
N GLU A 213 1.10 4.54 -28.42
CA GLU A 213 0.47 5.10 -29.62
C GLU A 213 1.48 5.78 -30.55
N GLN A 214 2.53 6.35 -29.98
CA GLN A 214 3.65 6.95 -30.73
C GLN A 214 4.74 5.94 -31.15
N GLY A 215 4.60 4.65 -30.85
CA GLY A 215 5.56 3.60 -31.25
C GLY A 215 6.93 3.70 -30.60
N ILE A 216 7.01 4.30 -29.40
CA ILE A 216 8.26 4.51 -28.64
C ILE A 216 8.29 3.68 -27.35
N GLU A 217 7.61 2.54 -27.30
CA GLU A 217 7.54 1.65 -26.12
C GLU A 217 8.91 1.22 -25.61
N SER A 218 9.85 1.01 -26.53
CA SER A 218 11.23 0.65 -26.22
C SER A 218 11.96 1.67 -25.34
N GLN A 219 11.45 2.92 -25.27
CA GLN A 219 11.99 4.01 -24.48
C GLN A 219 11.33 4.17 -23.10
N ALA A 220 10.19 3.52 -22.86
CA ALA A 220 9.37 3.74 -21.66
C ALA A 220 10.16 3.62 -20.35
N GLY A 221 11.02 2.59 -20.24
CA GLY A 221 11.88 2.38 -19.06
C GLY A 221 13.26 3.04 -19.11
N ARG A 222 13.62 3.75 -20.20
CA ARG A 222 14.99 4.22 -20.43
C ARG A 222 15.23 5.59 -19.82
N LEU A 223 16.01 5.63 -18.73
CA LEU A 223 16.41 6.88 -18.07
C LEU A 223 16.97 7.94 -19.03
N ALA A 224 17.82 7.53 -19.98
CA ALA A 224 18.44 8.45 -20.94
C ALA A 224 17.42 9.14 -21.87
N PHE A 225 16.33 8.45 -22.22
CA PHE A 225 15.26 9.05 -23.01
C PHE A 225 14.53 10.11 -22.20
N TRP A 226 14.25 9.85 -20.92
CA TRP A 226 13.50 10.76 -20.06
C TRP A 226 14.33 11.89 -19.44
N SER A 227 15.67 11.87 -19.54
CA SER A 227 16.55 12.83 -18.84
C SER A 227 16.09 14.28 -18.94
N PRO A 228 15.72 14.84 -20.11
CA PRO A 228 15.29 16.23 -20.20
C PRO A 228 14.06 16.54 -19.35
N ILE A 229 13.12 15.59 -19.24
CA ILE A 229 11.92 15.70 -18.41
C ILE A 229 12.29 15.61 -16.92
N LEU A 230 13.19 14.69 -16.57
CA LEU A 230 13.66 14.51 -15.19
C LEU A 230 14.49 15.70 -14.70
N ASP A 231 15.30 16.29 -15.56
CA ASP A 231 16.11 17.47 -15.26
C ASP A 231 15.21 18.69 -15.08
N ALA A 232 14.22 18.89 -15.97
CA ALA A 232 13.22 19.94 -15.80
C ALA A 232 12.44 19.81 -14.49
N ALA A 233 12.10 18.60 -14.07
CA ALA A 233 11.44 18.33 -12.78
C ALA A 233 12.34 18.68 -11.56
N LYS A 234 13.67 18.75 -11.75
CA LYS A 234 14.65 19.21 -10.74
C LYS A 234 15.03 20.68 -10.92
N SER A 235 14.28 21.43 -11.71
CA SER A 235 14.59 22.83 -12.06
C SER A 235 15.93 23.01 -12.77
N ARG A 236 16.39 21.99 -13.51
CA ARG A 236 17.57 22.05 -14.37
C ARG A 236 17.12 22.05 -15.82
N ARG A 237 17.46 23.08 -16.57
CA ARG A 237 17.07 23.20 -17.97
C ARG A 237 18.29 23.02 -18.87
N ASP A 238 18.23 22.00 -19.71
CA ASP A 238 19.16 21.81 -20.83
C ASP A 238 18.35 21.92 -22.12
N GLU A 239 18.41 23.10 -22.74
CA GLU A 239 17.63 23.40 -23.94
C GLU A 239 18.08 22.57 -25.14
N GLU A 240 19.38 22.24 -25.23
CA GLU A 240 19.93 21.45 -26.32
C GLU A 240 19.48 19.99 -26.19
N ALA A 241 19.56 19.41 -24.99
CA ALA A 241 19.07 18.06 -24.72
C ALA A 241 17.56 17.95 -24.95
N PHE A 242 16.79 18.97 -24.54
CA PHE A 242 15.35 19.02 -24.78
C PHE A 242 15.03 19.11 -26.28
N ALA A 243 15.71 19.97 -27.05
CA ALA A 243 15.53 20.05 -28.50
C ALA A 243 15.84 18.72 -29.20
N LYS A 244 16.92 18.04 -28.79
CA LYS A 244 17.27 16.68 -29.28
C LYS A 244 16.27 15.61 -28.88
N TRP A 245 15.52 15.82 -27.80
CA TRP A 245 14.47 14.91 -27.38
C TRP A 245 13.21 15.11 -28.21
N LEU A 246 12.83 16.36 -28.50
CA LEU A 246 11.69 16.68 -29.36
C LEU A 246 11.78 16.01 -30.74
N THR A 247 12.98 15.86 -31.31
CA THR A 247 13.16 15.19 -32.61
C THR A 247 12.98 13.68 -32.56
N LYS A 248 12.98 13.07 -31.37
CA LYS A 248 12.80 11.63 -31.15
C LYS A 248 11.36 11.24 -30.81
N VAL A 249 10.51 12.23 -30.56
CA VAL A 249 9.12 12.03 -30.14
C VAL A 249 8.20 12.44 -31.29
N PRO A 250 7.40 11.53 -31.85
CA PRO A 250 6.53 11.83 -32.99
C PRO A 250 5.53 12.96 -32.73
N ASP A 251 4.89 12.96 -31.56
CA ASP A 251 4.02 14.06 -31.11
C ASP A 251 4.43 14.51 -29.70
N PRO A 252 5.37 15.45 -29.60
CA PRO A 252 5.85 15.93 -28.31
C PRO A 252 4.77 16.62 -27.48
N ALA A 253 3.79 17.27 -28.11
CA ALA A 253 2.74 17.99 -27.41
C ALA A 253 1.82 17.01 -26.67
N ALA A 254 1.36 15.96 -27.35
CA ALA A 254 0.56 14.91 -26.72
C ALA A 254 1.32 14.22 -25.59
N LEU A 255 2.62 13.92 -25.78
CA LEU A 255 3.41 13.27 -24.73
C LEU A 255 3.59 14.18 -23.51
N LEU A 256 3.91 15.46 -23.70
CA LEU A 256 4.08 16.42 -22.62
C LEU A 256 2.78 16.67 -21.84
N GLN A 257 1.62 16.66 -22.52
CA GLN A 257 0.31 16.79 -21.88
C GLN A 257 -0.07 15.58 -21.03
N ALA A 258 0.38 14.39 -21.41
CA ALA A 258 0.09 13.16 -20.66
C ALA A 258 0.96 12.99 -19.40
N LEU A 259 2.07 13.72 -19.29
CA LEU A 259 2.97 13.63 -18.14
C LEU A 259 2.26 14.01 -16.83
N PRO A 260 2.64 13.41 -15.68
CA PRO A 260 2.18 13.86 -14.37
C PRO A 260 2.41 15.36 -14.18
N ALA A 261 1.43 16.07 -13.60
CA ALA A 261 1.58 17.50 -13.32
C ALA A 261 2.67 17.75 -12.25
N ASP A 262 2.71 16.88 -11.23
CA ASP A 262 3.66 16.94 -10.13
C ASP A 262 5.09 16.55 -10.58
N PRO A 263 6.10 17.42 -10.38
CA PRO A 263 7.49 17.11 -10.66
C PRO A 263 8.02 15.87 -9.93
N TYR A 264 7.60 15.58 -8.70
CA TYR A 264 8.09 14.41 -7.96
C TYR A 264 7.62 13.10 -8.58
N SER A 265 6.37 13.06 -9.05
CA SER A 265 5.84 11.94 -9.83
C SER A 265 6.61 11.72 -11.14
N ARG A 266 7.02 12.80 -11.84
CA ARG A 266 7.86 12.71 -13.05
C ARG A 266 9.21 12.05 -12.78
N LEU A 267 9.81 12.27 -11.60
CA LEU A 267 11.09 11.66 -11.24
C LEU A 267 11.04 10.13 -11.17
N ARG A 268 9.85 9.57 -10.95
CA ARG A 268 9.62 8.13 -10.88
C ARG A 268 9.22 7.52 -12.22
N LEU A 269 8.92 8.35 -13.21
CA LEU A 269 8.31 7.96 -14.48
C LEU A 269 9.01 6.78 -15.17
N PRO A 270 10.34 6.76 -15.39
CA PRO A 270 10.97 5.67 -16.14
C PRO A 270 10.89 4.33 -15.40
N ALA A 271 11.03 4.37 -14.07
CA ALA A 271 10.96 3.17 -13.24
C ALA A 271 9.53 2.61 -13.22
N VAL A 272 8.52 3.47 -13.11
CA VAL A 272 7.10 3.07 -13.07
C VAL A 272 6.65 2.58 -14.45
N LEU A 273 6.99 3.30 -15.52
CA LEU A 273 6.71 2.90 -16.90
C LEU A 273 7.33 1.55 -17.23
N GLY A 274 8.61 1.34 -16.90
CA GLY A 274 9.28 0.05 -17.14
C GLY A 274 8.57 -1.14 -16.50
N ILE A 275 7.90 -0.93 -15.36
CA ILE A 275 7.12 -1.96 -14.67
C ILE A 275 5.73 -2.14 -15.29
N LEU A 276 5.02 -1.06 -15.62
CA LEU A 276 3.62 -1.14 -16.01
C LEU A 276 3.41 -1.42 -17.50
N MET A 277 4.37 -1.11 -18.37
CA MET A 277 4.21 -1.25 -19.83
C MET A 277 3.70 -2.62 -20.29
N PRO A 278 4.17 -3.76 -19.72
CA PRO A 278 3.62 -5.08 -20.06
C PRO A 278 2.12 -5.24 -19.75
N TYR A 279 1.60 -4.48 -18.80
CA TYR A 279 0.23 -4.54 -18.29
C TYR A 279 -0.65 -3.39 -18.79
N ARG A 280 -0.13 -2.54 -19.69
CA ARG A 280 -0.78 -1.29 -20.11
C ARG A 280 -2.25 -1.47 -20.48
N GLN A 281 -2.56 -2.44 -21.35
CA GLN A 281 -3.92 -2.69 -21.83
C GLN A 281 -4.90 -3.02 -20.71
N GLN A 282 -4.45 -3.74 -19.67
CA GLN A 282 -5.27 -4.10 -18.52
C GLN A 282 -5.48 -2.92 -17.57
N LEU A 283 -4.60 -1.91 -17.64
CA LEU A 283 -4.65 -0.71 -16.80
C LEU A 283 -5.39 0.47 -17.47
N LEU A 284 -5.60 0.44 -18.79
CA LEU A 284 -6.34 1.47 -19.52
C LEU A 284 -7.73 1.79 -18.97
N PRO A 285 -8.52 0.82 -18.46
CA PRO A 285 -9.84 1.12 -17.90
C PRO A 285 -9.80 2.14 -16.76
N TYR A 286 -8.69 2.24 -16.03
CA TYR A 286 -8.50 3.24 -14.96
C TYR A 286 -8.27 4.66 -15.51
N CYS A 287 -8.01 4.82 -16.80
CA CYS A 287 -7.88 6.12 -17.49
C CYS A 287 -9.14 6.54 -18.24
N GLU A 288 -9.96 5.56 -18.64
CA GLU A 288 -11.14 5.78 -19.48
C GLU A 288 -12.41 6.06 -18.67
N THR A 289 -12.40 5.79 -17.36
CA THR A 289 -13.59 5.86 -16.52
C THR A 289 -13.55 7.02 -15.53
N ALA A 290 -14.48 7.95 -15.69
CA ALA A 290 -15.30 8.30 -14.53
C ALA A 290 -16.05 7.00 -14.21
N PHE A 291 -15.66 6.29 -13.14
CA PHE A 291 -16.19 4.96 -12.79
C PHE A 291 -17.71 4.89 -13.04
N PRO A 292 -18.21 4.00 -13.92
CA PRO A 292 -19.63 3.71 -13.91
C PRO A 292 -19.92 3.10 -12.55
N ALA A 293 -20.80 3.75 -11.78
CA ALA A 293 -21.38 3.20 -10.57
C ALA A 293 -21.73 1.73 -10.85
N ALA A 294 -21.18 0.84 -10.02
CA ALA A 294 -21.39 -0.59 -10.13
C ALA A 294 -22.85 -0.87 -10.51
N ALA A 295 -23.06 -1.60 -11.60
CA ALA A 295 -24.36 -2.10 -11.97
C ALA A 295 -24.94 -2.79 -10.73
N ALA A 296 -25.96 -2.16 -10.14
CA ALA A 296 -26.68 -2.71 -9.02
C ALA A 296 -27.07 -4.15 -9.40
N PRO A 297 -26.78 -5.17 -8.57
CA PRO A 297 -27.29 -6.49 -8.86
C PRO A 297 -28.82 -6.38 -8.91
N ASN A 298 -29.38 -6.76 -10.06
CA ASN A 298 -30.82 -6.91 -10.27
C ASN A 298 -31.41 -7.84 -9.20
N LEU A 299 -31.81 -7.28 -8.06
CA LEU A 299 -32.76 -7.89 -7.13
C LEU A 299 -34.18 -7.63 -7.64
N ALA A 300 -34.46 -8.16 -8.82
CA ALA A 300 -35.80 -8.28 -9.35
C ALA A 300 -36.01 -9.73 -9.78
N LYS A 301 -36.02 -10.63 -8.79
CA LYS A 301 -36.65 -11.97 -8.84
C LYS A 301 -36.58 -12.64 -7.46
N ALA A 302 -37.32 -12.08 -6.51
CA ALA A 302 -38.00 -12.88 -5.50
C ALA A 302 -39.48 -12.64 -5.73
N ALA A 303 -40.03 -13.41 -6.66
CA ALA A 303 -41.46 -13.53 -6.82
C ALA A 303 -42.05 -14.09 -5.52
N SER A 304 -43.22 -13.55 -5.19
CA SER A 304 -44.36 -14.28 -4.63
C SER A 304 -44.16 -15.00 -3.29
N HIS A 305 -44.48 -14.30 -2.20
CA HIS A 305 -45.30 -14.86 -1.13
C HIS A 305 -46.12 -13.75 -0.44
N GLN A 306 -47.29 -13.45 -0.99
CA GLN A 306 -48.51 -13.20 -0.21
C GLN A 306 -49.42 -14.39 -0.50
N PRO A 307 -50.01 -15.03 0.52
CA PRO A 307 -51.15 -14.49 1.26
C PRO A 307 -50.88 -14.54 2.79
N GLU A 308 -51.56 -13.80 3.65
CA GLU A 308 -52.94 -14.07 4.03
C GLU A 308 -53.63 -12.83 4.59
N GLN A 309 -54.93 -12.81 4.30
CA GLN A 309 -55.96 -11.95 4.84
C GLN A 309 -56.11 -12.19 6.35
N GLY A 310 -56.31 -11.11 7.10
CA GLY A 310 -56.69 -11.15 8.51
C GLY A 310 -57.38 -9.85 8.90
N THR A 311 -58.64 -9.71 8.50
CA THR A 311 -59.57 -8.70 9.01
C THR A 311 -60.11 -9.08 10.39
N LEU A 312 -60.23 -8.06 11.25
CA LEU A 312 -61.18 -7.91 12.37
C LEU A 312 -60.96 -8.81 13.61
N PHE A 313 -60.41 -8.26 14.71
CA PHE A 313 -61.10 -7.55 15.81
C PHE A 313 -60.07 -6.79 16.64
#